data_AF-A0A3M6UIG1-F1
#
_entry.id   AF-A0A3M6UIG1-F1
#
_cell.length_a   1.000
_cell.length_b   1.000
_cell.length_c   1.000
_cell.angle_alpha   90.00
_cell.angle_beta   90.00
_cell.angle_gamma   90.00
#
_symmetry.space_group_name_H-M   'P 1'
#
loop_
_entity.id
_entity.type
_entity.pdbx_description
1 polymer ?
#
loop_
_entity_poly.entity_id
_entity_poly.type
_entity_poly.pdbx_seq_one_letter_code
_entity_poly.pdbx_strand_id
1 'polypeptide(L)'
;IFKRGVLSGKNRSHVVYVIPREKFDLVYDKIAQNEAAAYEGTEIAVIDEKGSLFAYHPQMAIQSEVKIISEMDCGECFALVSPASTTIGVQHLLAKSEERLFPGACVKLVTTYVGEQNTLREDKVRMALLSGKARLVILIPTKVHHTPTDGLENQNYSDLIANIGDFTSLCAYLYQYNILTADDKAFLRSFPRPSDGIDHLLMMIPRKGNILDIFIRILQQSRENQEAAKRLVLKRLQLHRKTENAELNTRLHLGVVLKEFFSDA
;
A
#
# COMPACT_ATOMS: atom_id res chain seq x y z
N ILE A 1 6.44 -0.52 5.23
CA ILE A 1 5.61 -0.30 6.46
C ILE A 1 4.26 -0.95 6.23
N PHE A 2 3.62 -1.54 7.25
CA PHE A 2 2.33 -2.21 7.07
C PHE A 2 1.21 -1.53 7.86
N LYS A 3 0.01 -1.48 7.27
CA LYS A 3 -1.24 -1.12 7.96
C LYS A 3 -2.04 -2.40 8.19
N ARG A 4 -2.45 -2.66 9.43
CA ARG A 4 -3.31 -3.81 9.77
C ARG A 4 -4.79 -3.45 9.64
N GLY A 5 -5.58 -4.37 9.10
CA GLY A 5 -6.98 -4.20 8.70
C GLY A 5 -8.02 -4.07 9.83
N VAL A 6 -7.65 -3.60 11.03
CA VAL A 6 -8.67 -3.30 12.05
C VAL A 6 -9.32 -1.97 11.71
N LEU A 7 -10.38 -2.03 10.92
CA LEU A 7 -11.32 -0.93 10.64
C LEU A 7 -12.57 -1.06 11.53
N SER A 8 -12.44 -1.52 12.78
CA SER A 8 -13.56 -1.46 13.72
C SER A 8 -13.72 -0.03 14.25
N GLY A 9 -14.45 0.78 13.47
CA GLY A 9 -15.15 2.02 13.84
C GLY A 9 -14.34 3.23 14.31
N LYS A 10 -13.23 3.07 15.05
CA LYS A 10 -12.51 4.18 15.70
C LYS A 10 -10.99 4.06 15.68
N ASN A 11 -10.41 2.87 15.65
CA ASN A 11 -8.96 2.71 15.78
C ASN A 11 -8.32 2.24 14.49
N ARG A 12 -7.08 2.68 14.22
CA ARG A 12 -6.24 2.22 13.12
C ARG A 12 -4.89 1.83 13.65
N SER A 13 -4.37 0.70 13.17
CA SER A 13 -3.07 0.18 13.60
C SER A 13 -2.11 0.08 12.43
N HIS A 14 -0.97 0.76 12.56
CA HIS A 14 0.18 0.61 11.67
C HIS A 14 1.28 -0.16 12.40
N VAL A 15 2.07 -0.90 11.65
CA VAL A 15 3.25 -1.59 12.12
C VAL A 15 4.44 -1.18 11.28
N VAL A 16 5.38 -0.52 11.94
CA VAL A 16 6.64 -0.09 11.34
C VAL A 16 7.69 -1.14 11.67
N TYR A 17 8.27 -1.75 10.64
CA TYR A 17 9.34 -2.73 10.80
C TYR A 17 10.69 -2.06 10.59
N VAL A 18 11.63 -2.33 11.49
CA VAL A 18 13.04 -1.96 11.38
C VAL A 18 13.81 -3.25 11.16
N ILE A 19 14.33 -3.41 9.94
CA ILE A 19 14.96 -4.66 9.48
C ILE A 19 16.42 -4.36 9.10
N PRO A 20 17.40 -5.15 9.57
CA PRO A 20 18.78 -5.04 9.09
C PRO A 20 18.86 -5.22 7.58
N ARG A 21 19.59 -4.34 6.88
CA ARG A 21 19.61 -4.27 5.41
C ARG A 21 20.01 -5.61 4.78
N GLU A 22 21.03 -6.26 5.33
CA GLU A 22 21.56 -7.54 4.90
C GLU A 22 20.61 -8.72 5.12
N LYS A 23 19.52 -8.53 5.88
CA LYS A 23 18.47 -9.52 6.12
C LYS A 23 17.14 -9.14 5.45
N PHE A 24 17.07 -8.01 4.74
CA PHE A 24 15.82 -7.44 4.24
C PHE A 24 15.00 -8.44 3.43
N ASP A 25 15.56 -9.00 2.34
CA ASP A 25 14.82 -9.89 1.44
C ASP A 25 14.29 -11.13 2.15
N LEU A 26 15.10 -11.72 3.05
CA LEU A 26 14.73 -12.91 3.81
C LEU A 26 13.56 -12.66 4.78
N VAL A 27 13.51 -11.46 5.35
CA VAL A 27 12.56 -11.10 6.42
C VAL A 27 11.30 -10.48 5.83
N TYR A 28 11.43 -9.67 4.79
CA TYR A 28 10.33 -8.96 4.14
C TYR A 28 9.29 -9.91 3.57
N ASP A 29 9.68 -10.91 2.78
CA ASP A 29 8.75 -11.87 2.16
C ASP A 29 7.85 -12.54 3.19
N LYS A 30 8.44 -12.87 4.35
CA LYS A 30 7.73 -13.54 5.44
C LYS A 30 6.84 -12.59 6.23
N ILE A 31 7.26 -11.35 6.44
CA ILE A 31 6.40 -10.31 7.02
C ILE A 31 5.20 -10.09 6.08
N ALA A 32 5.44 -9.90 4.78
CA ALA A 32 4.38 -9.70 3.81
C ALA A 32 3.39 -10.87 3.80
N GLN A 33 3.88 -12.10 3.79
CA GLN A 33 3.04 -13.31 3.86
C GLN A 33 2.22 -13.34 5.16
N ASN A 34 2.85 -13.12 6.32
CA ASN A 34 2.19 -13.20 7.62
C ASN A 34 1.19 -12.05 7.84
N GLU A 35 1.55 -10.82 7.49
CA GLU A 35 0.67 -9.66 7.63
C GLU A 35 -0.54 -9.78 6.68
N ALA A 36 -0.32 -10.22 5.44
CA ALA A 36 -1.40 -10.46 4.50
C ALA A 36 -2.34 -11.60 4.95
N ALA A 37 -1.78 -12.72 5.43
CA ALA A 37 -2.56 -13.90 5.81
C ALA A 37 -3.31 -13.75 7.14
N ALA A 38 -2.72 -13.09 8.14
CA ALA A 38 -3.28 -13.04 9.49
C ALA A 38 -4.09 -11.76 9.79
N TYR A 39 -3.81 -10.64 9.10
CA TYR A 39 -4.30 -9.32 9.52
C TYR A 39 -4.77 -8.42 8.37
N GLU A 40 -4.93 -8.96 7.16
CA GLU A 40 -5.21 -8.19 5.94
C GLU A 40 -4.26 -7.00 5.77
N GLY A 41 -3.00 -7.20 6.19
CA GLY A 41 -1.99 -6.16 6.23
C GLY A 41 -1.70 -5.64 4.84
N THR A 42 -1.85 -4.33 4.64
CA THR A 42 -1.50 -3.68 3.37
C THR A 42 -0.21 -2.88 3.55
N GLU A 43 0.74 -3.09 2.66
CA GLU A 43 1.92 -2.24 2.59
C GLU A 43 1.51 -0.80 2.22
N ILE A 44 2.07 0.18 2.93
CA ILE A 44 1.82 1.59 2.67
C ILE A 44 3.10 2.30 2.26
N ALA A 45 2.97 3.19 1.28
CA ALA A 45 4.03 4.11 0.89
C ALA A 45 4.27 5.12 2.03
N VAL A 46 5.52 5.53 2.18
CA VAL A 46 5.91 6.60 3.10
C VAL A 46 6.31 7.82 2.31
N ILE A 47 6.07 8.99 2.88
CA ILE A 47 6.48 10.26 2.30
C ILE A 47 7.62 10.80 3.15
N ASP A 48 8.64 11.40 2.54
CA ASP A 48 9.68 12.08 3.29
C ASP A 48 9.17 13.40 3.91
N GLU A 49 10.00 14.07 4.71
CA GLU A 49 9.65 15.37 5.31
C GLU A 49 9.46 16.50 4.29
N LYS A 50 9.84 16.30 3.02
CA LYS A 50 9.70 17.27 1.93
C LYS A 50 8.47 17.02 1.06
N GLY A 51 7.62 16.06 1.43
CA GLY A 51 6.44 15.70 0.64
C GLY A 51 6.77 14.87 -0.61
N SER A 52 8.02 14.45 -0.79
CA SER A 52 8.43 13.62 -1.91
C SER A 52 8.06 12.17 -1.62
N LEU A 53 7.34 11.54 -2.56
CA LEU A 53 7.06 10.11 -2.51
C LEU A 53 8.39 9.35 -2.57
N PHE A 54 8.80 8.77 -1.44
CA PHE A 54 10.00 7.95 -1.34
C PHE A 54 9.63 6.47 -1.16
N ALA A 55 10.63 5.63 -1.48
CA ALA A 55 10.61 4.18 -1.47
C ALA A 55 9.83 3.56 -0.30
N TYR A 56 9.16 2.44 -0.57
CA TYR A 56 8.47 1.61 0.42
C TYR A 56 9.34 1.20 1.63
N HIS A 57 10.68 1.31 1.49
CA HIS A 57 11.69 0.83 2.44
C HIS A 57 12.83 1.86 2.60
N PRO A 58 12.59 3.00 3.30
CA PRO A 58 13.65 3.98 3.55
C PRO A 58 14.76 3.36 4.41
N GLN A 59 16.00 3.81 4.19
CA GLN A 59 17.18 3.28 4.88
C GLN A 59 17.83 4.34 5.77
N MET A 60 18.33 3.92 6.92
CA MET A 60 19.09 4.77 7.86
C MET A 60 20.20 3.94 8.51
N ALA A 61 21.36 4.55 8.75
CA ALA A 61 22.40 3.94 9.57
C ALA A 61 22.04 4.01 11.06
N ILE A 62 22.11 2.87 11.75
CA ILE A 62 21.89 2.78 13.20
C ILE A 62 23.22 2.43 13.88
N GLN A 63 23.60 3.19 14.92
CA GLN A 63 24.86 3.01 15.64
C GLN A 63 24.68 2.05 16.82
N SER A 64 24.11 2.55 17.93
CA SER A 64 23.90 1.79 19.16
C SER A 64 22.41 1.56 19.44
N GLU A 65 21.58 2.56 19.18
CA GLU A 65 20.15 2.53 19.38
C GLU A 65 19.46 3.41 18.36
N VAL A 66 18.18 3.13 18.12
CA VAL A 66 17.28 4.00 17.38
C VAL A 66 16.17 4.47 18.31
N LYS A 67 16.09 5.79 18.50
CA LYS A 67 14.96 6.44 19.15
C LYS A 67 13.93 6.81 18.09
N ILE A 68 12.73 6.30 18.24
CA ILE A 68 11.60 6.51 17.35
C ILE A 68 10.64 7.45 18.07
N ILE A 69 10.35 8.59 17.46
CA ILE A 69 9.40 9.58 17.97
C ILE A 69 8.23 9.64 16.99
N SER A 70 7.01 9.60 17.50
CA SER A 70 5.79 9.64 16.70
C SER A 70 4.88 10.76 17.19
N GLU A 71 4.39 11.56 16.26
CA GLU A 71 3.45 12.64 16.52
C GLU A 71 2.44 12.77 15.37
N MET A 72 1.31 13.39 15.65
CA MET A 72 0.34 13.73 14.60
C MET A 72 0.83 14.95 13.82
N ASP A 73 0.88 14.82 12.51
CA ASP A 73 1.10 15.89 11.54
C ASP A 73 -0.28 16.25 10.94
N CYS A 74 -0.80 17.39 11.38
CA CYS A 74 -2.19 17.83 11.18
C CYS A 74 -3.25 16.91 11.83
N GLY A 75 -3.30 16.86 13.17
CA GLY A 75 -4.19 15.97 13.96
C GLY A 75 -5.62 16.47 14.16
N GLU A 76 -6.31 16.89 13.11
CA GLU A 76 -7.69 17.37 13.21
C GLU A 76 -8.71 16.24 13.39
N CYS A 77 -8.42 15.04 12.87
CA CYS A 77 -9.36 13.93 12.79
C CYS A 77 -8.87 12.69 13.55
N PHE A 78 -7.57 12.57 13.80
CA PHE A 78 -6.95 11.46 14.49
C PHE A 78 -6.08 11.92 15.66
N ALA A 79 -6.10 11.14 16.73
CA ALA A 79 -5.19 11.25 17.87
C ALA A 79 -4.27 10.02 17.92
N LEU A 80 -3.00 10.23 18.27
CA LEU A 80 -2.06 9.14 18.52
C LEU A 80 -2.32 8.53 19.90
N VAL A 81 -2.56 7.21 19.95
CA VAL A 81 -2.73 6.44 21.20
C VAL A 81 -1.43 5.75 21.62
N SER A 82 -0.58 5.41 20.65
CA SER A 82 0.73 4.83 20.94
C SER A 82 1.63 5.80 21.71
N PRO A 83 2.61 5.28 22.47
CA PRO A 83 3.63 6.11 23.11
C PRO A 83 4.28 7.07 22.12
N ALA A 84 4.48 8.32 22.54
CA ALA A 84 5.09 9.36 21.71
C ALA A 84 6.55 9.05 21.35
N SER A 85 7.22 8.18 22.12
CA SER A 85 8.56 7.71 21.76
C SER A 85 8.86 6.30 22.26
N THR A 86 9.68 5.58 21.51
CA THR A 86 10.21 4.25 21.84
C THR A 86 11.68 4.20 21.46
N THR A 87 12.53 3.58 22.28
CA THR A 87 13.96 3.36 21.96
C THR A 87 14.23 1.87 21.77
N ILE A 88 14.98 1.53 20.73
CA ILE A 88 15.34 0.14 20.39
C ILE A 88 16.85 0.05 20.25
N GLY A 89 17.49 -0.76 21.09
CA GLY A 89 18.93 -1.05 20.99
C GLY A 89 19.26 -1.91 19.78
N VAL A 90 20.42 -1.69 19.15
CA VAL A 90 20.87 -2.43 17.97
C VAL A 90 20.99 -3.93 18.25
N GLN A 91 21.38 -4.31 19.47
CA GLN A 91 21.38 -5.71 19.88
C GLN A 91 20.00 -6.36 19.78
N HIS A 92 18.91 -5.62 20.02
CA HIS A 92 17.54 -6.13 19.89
C HIS A 92 17.06 -6.19 18.44
N LEU A 93 17.65 -5.39 17.54
CA LEU A 93 17.41 -5.47 16.09
C LEU A 93 18.14 -6.66 15.47
N LEU A 94 19.36 -6.93 15.94
CA LEU A 94 20.20 -8.02 15.43
C LEU A 94 19.85 -9.37 16.07
N ALA A 95 19.32 -9.37 17.29
CA ALA A 95 18.97 -10.59 17.98
C ALA A 95 17.80 -11.32 17.30
N LYS A 96 17.96 -12.64 17.17
CA LYS A 96 16.86 -13.58 17.03
C LYS A 96 16.34 -13.83 18.45
N SER A 97 15.18 -13.29 18.83
CA SER A 97 14.58 -13.68 20.12
C SER A 97 13.83 -15.00 19.98
N GLU A 98 13.66 -15.78 21.05
CA GLU A 98 12.89 -17.03 21.02
C GLU A 98 11.44 -16.81 20.54
N GLU A 99 10.88 -15.63 20.81
CA GLU A 99 9.55 -15.20 20.38
C GLU A 99 9.49 -14.66 18.93
N ARG A 100 10.63 -14.48 18.26
CA ARG A 100 10.72 -13.91 16.90
C ARG A 100 11.31 -14.92 15.93
N LEU A 101 10.55 -15.21 14.88
CA LEU A 101 11.03 -16.05 13.79
C LEU A 101 12.26 -15.43 13.06
N PHE A 102 12.43 -14.10 13.11
CA PHE A 102 13.44 -13.35 12.34
C PHE A 102 14.05 -12.17 13.12
N PRO A 103 15.29 -11.74 12.78
CA PRO A 103 15.88 -10.49 13.29
C PRO A 103 15.11 -9.26 12.79
N GLY A 104 15.15 -8.19 13.57
CA GLY A 104 14.42 -6.94 13.37
C GLY A 104 13.52 -6.60 14.56
N ALA A 105 12.94 -5.41 14.53
CA ALA A 105 11.94 -4.98 15.50
C ALA A 105 10.71 -4.41 14.80
N CYS A 106 9.59 -4.41 15.49
CA CYS A 106 8.37 -3.77 15.04
C CYS A 106 7.88 -2.75 16.09
N VAL A 107 7.36 -1.63 15.60
CA VAL A 107 6.70 -0.62 16.41
C VAL A 107 5.25 -0.54 15.97
N LYS A 108 4.35 -0.73 16.93
CA LYS A 108 2.91 -0.59 16.71
C LYS A 108 2.50 0.87 16.93
N LEU A 109 1.96 1.50 15.90
CA LEU A 109 1.34 2.80 15.96
C LEU A 109 -0.16 2.63 15.93
N VAL A 110 -0.84 3.12 16.96
CA VAL A 110 -2.30 3.13 17.03
C VAL A 110 -2.75 4.58 16.98
N THR A 111 -3.61 4.88 16.01
CA THR A 111 -4.33 6.15 15.96
C THR A 111 -5.82 5.92 16.19
N THR A 112 -6.47 6.84 16.87
CA THR A 112 -7.91 6.83 17.11
C THR A 112 -8.54 8.01 16.40
N TYR A 113 -9.63 7.75 15.70
CA TYR A 113 -10.47 8.77 15.11
C TYR A 113 -11.21 9.54 16.22
N VAL A 114 -11.02 10.84 16.23
CA VAL A 114 -11.59 11.79 17.22
C VAL A 114 -12.47 12.85 16.57
N GLY A 115 -12.61 12.85 15.25
CA GLY A 115 -13.45 13.80 14.52
C GLY A 115 -14.95 13.56 14.71
N GLU A 116 -15.74 14.63 14.59
CA GLU A 116 -17.21 14.58 14.69
C GLU A 116 -17.89 14.17 13.35
N GLN A 117 -17.21 14.37 12.21
CA GLN A 117 -17.67 14.01 10.87
C GLN A 117 -16.54 13.38 10.05
N ASN A 118 -16.90 12.40 9.21
CA ASN A 118 -15.97 11.68 8.34
C ASN A 118 -15.44 12.61 7.24
N THR A 119 -14.59 13.56 7.60
CA THR A 119 -13.99 14.55 6.70
C THR A 119 -12.98 13.86 5.79
N LEU A 120 -12.88 14.28 4.54
CA LEU A 120 -11.94 13.72 3.55
C LEU A 120 -10.46 14.01 3.85
N ARG A 121 -10.16 14.79 4.90
CA ARG A 121 -8.77 15.15 5.27
C ARG A 121 -7.96 13.91 5.66
N GLU A 122 -6.73 13.87 5.17
CA GLU A 122 -5.75 12.83 5.45
C GLU A 122 -4.74 13.36 6.47
N ASP A 123 -4.98 13.07 7.75
CA ASP A 123 -3.99 13.30 8.79
C ASP A 123 -2.81 12.35 8.56
N LYS A 124 -1.61 12.77 8.96
CA LYS A 124 -0.40 11.96 8.86
C LYS A 124 0.17 11.75 10.25
N VAL A 125 0.85 10.63 10.44
CA VAL A 125 1.72 10.42 11.59
C VAL A 125 3.13 10.75 11.13
N ARG A 126 3.72 11.79 11.70
CA ARG A 126 5.14 12.07 11.52
C ARG A 126 5.93 11.19 12.46
N MET A 127 6.78 10.35 11.88
CA MET A 127 7.69 9.49 12.62
C MET A 127 9.13 9.90 12.34
N ALA A 128 9.84 10.28 13.39
CA ALA A 128 11.26 10.60 13.35
C ALA A 128 12.06 9.46 13.99
N LEU A 129 12.99 8.88 13.23
CA LEU A 129 13.96 7.91 13.68
C LEU A 129 15.29 8.64 13.89
N LEU A 130 15.87 8.49 15.08
CA LEU A 130 17.09 9.17 15.51
C LEU A 130 18.10 8.13 15.99
N SER A 131 19.33 8.18 15.46
CA SER A 131 20.45 7.33 15.92
C SER A 131 21.76 8.11 15.80
N GLY A 132 22.34 8.53 16.91
CA GLY A 132 23.52 9.39 16.90
C GLY A 132 23.25 10.69 16.15
N LYS A 133 23.99 10.94 15.06
CA LYS A 133 23.75 12.08 14.15
C LYS A 133 22.77 11.78 13.01
N ALA A 134 22.38 10.52 12.82
CA ALA A 134 21.47 10.12 11.76
C ALA A 134 20.03 10.45 12.15
N ARG A 135 19.29 11.05 11.21
CA ARG A 135 17.87 11.38 11.34
C ARG A 135 17.15 10.99 10.07
N LEU A 136 16.10 10.19 10.21
CA LEU A 136 15.16 9.85 9.14
C LEU A 136 13.77 10.27 9.59
N VAL A 137 13.09 11.10 8.80
CA VAL A 137 11.71 11.48 9.05
C VAL A 137 10.84 10.95 7.94
N ILE A 138 9.77 10.28 8.34
CA ILE A 138 8.76 9.74 7.44
C ILE A 138 7.39 10.20 7.89
N LEU A 139 6.51 10.41 6.92
CA LEU A 139 5.10 10.67 7.13
C LEU A 139 4.34 9.40 6.73
N ILE A 140 3.55 8.90 7.68
CA ILE A 140 2.72 7.71 7.54
C ILE A 140 1.28 8.19 7.46
N PRO A 141 0.57 8.02 6.34
CA PRO A 141 -0.78 8.52 6.23
C PRO A 141 -1.73 7.69 7.12
N THR A 142 -2.59 8.36 7.88
CA THR A 142 -3.57 7.68 8.76
C THR A 142 -4.70 7.05 7.96
N LYS A 143 -4.98 7.60 6.78
CA LYS A 143 -5.77 6.98 5.73
C LYS A 143 -4.84 6.35 4.70
N VAL A 144 -5.26 5.21 4.17
CA VAL A 144 -4.72 4.82 2.87
C VAL A 144 -5.63 5.60 1.94
N HIS A 145 -5.08 6.45 1.08
CA HIS A 145 -5.87 7.00 0.00
C HIS A 145 -6.67 5.87 -0.66
N HIS A 146 -7.99 5.90 -0.47
CA HIS A 146 -8.82 6.15 -1.63
C HIS A 146 -8.39 7.54 -2.12
N THR A 147 -7.93 7.62 -3.36
CA THR A 147 -7.68 8.90 -4.01
C THR A 147 -8.87 9.83 -3.73
N PRO A 148 -8.65 11.07 -3.24
CA PRO A 148 -9.74 11.99 -2.98
C PRO A 148 -10.46 12.24 -4.30
N THR A 149 -11.76 12.03 -4.27
CA THR A 149 -12.72 12.56 -5.23
C THR A 149 -12.80 14.08 -5.01
N ASP A 150 -11.78 14.81 -5.45
CA ASP A 150 -11.87 16.26 -5.67
C ASP A 150 -11.82 16.52 -7.17
N GLY A 151 -12.99 16.45 -7.79
CA GLY A 151 -13.51 17.41 -8.78
C GLY A 151 -12.81 17.63 -10.13
N LEU A 152 -11.50 17.48 -10.27
CA LEU A 152 -10.78 17.78 -11.51
C LEU A 152 -9.61 16.79 -11.66
N GLU A 153 -9.42 16.24 -12.86
CA GLU A 153 -8.20 15.52 -13.31
C GLU A 153 -8.08 13.99 -13.04
N ASN A 154 -9.14 13.20 -13.27
CA ASN A 154 -9.06 11.72 -13.23
C ASN A 154 -9.36 11.03 -14.57
N GLN A 155 -9.12 11.71 -15.71
CA GLN A 155 -9.52 11.24 -17.04
C GLN A 155 -8.97 9.86 -17.39
N ASN A 156 -7.71 9.57 -17.05
CA ASN A 156 -7.08 8.28 -17.38
C ASN A 156 -7.65 7.09 -16.59
N TYR A 157 -8.07 7.31 -15.33
CA TYR A 157 -8.66 6.27 -14.49
C TYR A 157 -10.14 6.05 -14.79
N SER A 158 -10.91 7.14 -14.95
CA SER A 158 -12.29 7.07 -15.40
C SER A 158 -12.41 6.42 -16.78
N ASP A 159 -11.45 6.72 -17.67
CA ASP A 159 -11.35 6.08 -18.99
C ASP A 159 -11.07 4.59 -18.85
N LEU A 160 -10.17 4.17 -17.95
CA LEU A 160 -9.88 2.75 -17.75
C LEU A 160 -11.14 2.00 -17.29
N ILE A 161 -11.89 2.55 -16.33
CA ILE A 161 -13.17 1.99 -15.88
C ILE A 161 -14.17 1.93 -17.04
N ALA A 162 -14.29 3.00 -17.80
CA ALA A 162 -15.22 3.09 -18.94
C ALA A 162 -14.89 2.09 -20.07
N ASN A 163 -13.63 1.66 -20.19
CA ASN A 163 -13.17 0.72 -21.21
C ASN A 163 -13.15 -0.76 -20.74
N ILE A 164 -13.68 -1.05 -19.55
CA ILE A 164 -13.92 -2.43 -19.10
C ILE A 164 -15.42 -2.71 -19.26
N GLY A 165 -15.81 -3.20 -20.43
CA GLY A 165 -17.22 -3.46 -20.75
C GLY A 165 -17.78 -4.76 -20.16
N ASP A 166 -16.96 -5.82 -20.10
CA ASP A 166 -17.43 -7.15 -19.68
C ASP A 166 -17.04 -7.49 -18.25
N PHE A 167 -17.63 -6.78 -17.29
CA PHE A 167 -17.34 -6.96 -15.87
C PHE A 167 -17.72 -8.37 -15.37
N THR A 168 -18.80 -8.94 -15.89
CA THR A 168 -19.30 -10.24 -15.44
C THR A 168 -18.35 -11.36 -15.84
N SER A 169 -17.91 -11.38 -17.10
CA SER A 169 -16.93 -12.38 -17.56
C SER A 169 -15.57 -12.13 -16.94
N LEU A 170 -15.16 -10.86 -16.75
CA LEU A 170 -13.92 -10.53 -16.04
C LEU A 170 -13.89 -11.15 -14.63
N CYS A 171 -14.96 -10.98 -13.85
CA CYS A 171 -15.08 -11.61 -12.53
C CYS A 171 -15.10 -13.14 -12.61
N ALA A 172 -15.70 -13.71 -13.65
CA ALA A 172 -15.72 -15.16 -13.85
C ALA A 172 -14.32 -15.71 -14.16
N TYR A 173 -13.56 -15.08 -15.04
CA TYR A 173 -12.18 -15.46 -15.36
C TYR A 173 -11.27 -15.28 -14.15
N LEU A 174 -11.34 -14.15 -13.46
CA LEU A 174 -10.53 -13.93 -12.25
C LEU A 174 -10.80 -14.97 -11.15
N TYR A 175 -12.04 -15.42 -11.02
CA TYR A 175 -12.38 -16.56 -10.16
C TYR A 175 -11.76 -17.88 -10.66
N GLN A 176 -11.81 -18.17 -11.97
CA GLN A 176 -11.19 -19.37 -12.55
C GLN A 176 -9.66 -19.41 -12.35
N TYR A 177 -9.00 -18.24 -12.36
CA TYR A 177 -7.57 -18.12 -12.08
C TYR A 177 -7.24 -18.10 -10.57
N ASN A 178 -8.22 -18.36 -9.69
CA ASN A 178 -8.08 -18.30 -8.22
C ASN A 178 -7.59 -16.94 -7.68
N ILE A 179 -7.84 -15.86 -8.42
CA ILE A 179 -7.52 -14.49 -7.99
C ILE A 179 -8.63 -13.95 -7.10
N LEU A 180 -9.89 -14.22 -7.46
CA LEU A 180 -11.06 -13.91 -6.65
C LEU A 180 -11.56 -15.16 -5.96
N THR A 181 -11.97 -15.02 -4.70
CA THR A 181 -12.73 -16.03 -3.97
C THR A 181 -14.21 -15.98 -4.33
N ALA A 182 -14.99 -16.97 -3.85
CA ALA A 182 -16.44 -16.96 -4.03
C ALA A 182 -17.08 -15.74 -3.36
N ASP A 183 -16.56 -15.34 -2.20
CA ASP A 183 -17.02 -14.18 -1.44
C ASP A 183 -16.68 -12.87 -2.15
N ASP A 184 -15.46 -12.72 -2.69
CA ASP A 184 -15.08 -11.56 -3.51
C ASP A 184 -16.02 -11.41 -4.71
N LYS A 185 -16.33 -12.53 -5.39
CA LYS A 185 -17.22 -12.55 -6.55
C LYS A 185 -18.67 -12.20 -6.18
N ALA A 186 -19.16 -12.65 -5.02
CA ALA A 186 -20.48 -12.30 -4.51
C ALA A 186 -20.56 -10.82 -4.14
N PHE A 187 -19.53 -10.29 -3.47
CA PHE A 187 -19.41 -8.88 -3.12
C PHE A 187 -19.41 -7.99 -4.38
N LEU A 188 -18.59 -8.30 -5.37
CA LEU A 188 -18.51 -7.54 -6.62
C LEU A 188 -19.80 -7.57 -7.44
N ARG A 189 -20.60 -8.64 -7.32
CA ARG A 189 -21.93 -8.74 -7.93
C ARG A 189 -23.03 -7.98 -7.19
N SER A 190 -22.78 -7.60 -5.94
CA SER A 190 -23.77 -6.86 -5.14
C SER A 190 -23.90 -5.39 -5.56
N PHE A 191 -22.96 -4.87 -6.35
CA PHE A 191 -23.00 -3.49 -6.83
C PHE A 191 -24.07 -3.30 -7.92
N PRO A 192 -24.93 -2.28 -7.79
CA PRO A 192 -26.02 -2.02 -8.74
C PRO A 192 -25.53 -1.50 -10.09
N ARG A 193 -24.33 -0.91 -10.14
CA ARG A 193 -23.70 -0.45 -11.38
C ARG A 193 -22.39 -1.21 -11.62
N PRO A 194 -22.15 -1.71 -12.84
CA PRO A 194 -20.90 -2.37 -13.19
C PRO A 194 -19.66 -1.48 -12.97
N SER A 195 -19.76 -0.18 -13.24
CA SER A 195 -18.67 0.80 -13.01
C SER A 195 -18.16 0.78 -11.57
N ASP A 196 -19.07 0.70 -10.60
CA ASP A 196 -18.74 0.77 -9.18
C ASP A 196 -18.09 -0.55 -8.73
N GLY A 197 -18.56 -1.67 -9.31
CA GLY A 197 -17.93 -2.97 -9.15
C GLY A 197 -16.55 -3.05 -9.78
N ILE A 198 -16.33 -2.43 -10.95
CA ILE A 198 -15.03 -2.34 -11.63
C ILE A 198 -14.05 -1.51 -10.81
N ASP A 199 -14.49 -0.36 -10.29
CA ASP A 199 -13.71 0.48 -9.40
C ASP A 199 -13.22 -0.32 -8.18
N HIS A 200 -14.15 -1.01 -7.50
CA HIS A 200 -13.82 -1.89 -6.37
C HIS A 200 -12.91 -3.04 -6.76
N LEU A 201 -13.14 -3.65 -7.93
CA LEU A 201 -12.28 -4.71 -8.44
C LEU A 201 -10.84 -4.21 -8.64
N LEU A 202 -10.65 -3.07 -9.31
CA LEU A 202 -9.33 -2.48 -9.55
C LEU A 202 -8.63 -2.08 -8.25
N MET A 203 -9.38 -1.77 -7.18
CA MET A 203 -8.83 -1.57 -5.84
C MET A 203 -8.43 -2.88 -5.14
N MET A 204 -9.14 -3.98 -5.39
CA MET A 204 -8.92 -5.28 -4.75
C MET A 204 -7.79 -6.07 -5.39
N ILE A 205 -7.69 -6.08 -6.72
CA ILE A 205 -6.75 -6.92 -7.48
C ILE A 205 -5.28 -6.68 -7.06
N PRO A 206 -4.79 -5.45 -6.81
CA PRO A 206 -3.43 -5.23 -6.32
C PRO A 206 -3.10 -5.94 -5.00
N ARG A 207 -4.11 -6.19 -4.15
CA ARG A 207 -3.94 -6.88 -2.86
C ARG A 207 -3.82 -8.40 -3.03
N LYS A 208 -4.11 -8.94 -4.22
CA LYS A 208 -4.04 -10.37 -4.53
C LYS A 208 -2.67 -10.79 -5.10
N GLY A 209 -1.67 -9.91 -5.02
CA GLY A 209 -0.28 -10.17 -5.40
C GLY A 209 0.10 -9.61 -6.78
N ASN A 210 1.25 -10.04 -7.32
CA ASN A 210 1.68 -9.62 -8.65
C ASN A 210 0.92 -10.36 -9.76
N ILE A 211 -0.22 -9.82 -10.15
CA ILE A 211 -1.10 -10.42 -11.16
C ILE A 211 -1.31 -9.55 -12.38
N LEU A 212 -0.45 -8.55 -12.64
CA LEU A 212 -0.56 -7.65 -13.79
C LEU A 212 -0.62 -8.40 -15.12
N ASP A 213 0.32 -9.33 -15.32
CA ASP A 213 0.41 -10.10 -16.57
C ASP A 213 -0.82 -10.99 -16.78
N ILE A 214 -1.32 -11.58 -15.70
CA ILE A 214 -2.51 -12.43 -15.72
C ILE A 214 -3.75 -11.56 -15.97
N PHE A 215 -3.85 -10.40 -15.32
CA PHE A 215 -4.97 -9.48 -15.47
C PHE A 215 -5.05 -8.90 -16.88
N ILE A 216 -3.92 -8.47 -17.47
CA ILE A 216 -3.86 -8.04 -18.87
C ILE A 216 -4.31 -9.16 -19.80
N ARG A 217 -3.83 -10.39 -19.59
CA ARG A 217 -4.25 -11.55 -20.40
C ARG A 217 -5.75 -11.82 -20.29
N ILE A 218 -6.33 -11.71 -19.11
CA ILE A 218 -7.77 -11.88 -18.90
C ILE A 218 -8.55 -10.77 -19.61
N LEU A 219 -8.11 -9.52 -19.53
CA LEU A 219 -8.75 -8.43 -20.27
C LEU A 219 -8.68 -8.66 -21.79
N GLN A 220 -7.56 -9.19 -22.29
CA GLN A 220 -7.40 -9.55 -23.70
C GLN A 220 -8.28 -10.72 -24.17
N GLN A 221 -8.94 -11.46 -23.27
CA GLN A 221 -9.86 -12.54 -23.65
C GLN A 221 -11.23 -12.02 -24.10
N SER A 222 -11.61 -10.79 -23.71
CA SER A 222 -12.87 -10.17 -24.14
C SER A 222 -12.60 -9.03 -25.11
N ARG A 223 -13.38 -8.96 -26.20
CA ARG A 223 -13.33 -7.86 -27.18
C ARG A 223 -13.64 -6.51 -26.50
N GLU A 224 -14.52 -6.52 -25.52
CA GLU A 224 -15.01 -5.33 -24.80
C GLU A 224 -13.99 -4.76 -23.81
N ASN A 225 -12.93 -5.51 -23.50
CA ASN A 225 -11.88 -5.14 -22.55
C ASN A 225 -10.52 -4.87 -23.24
N GLN A 226 -10.44 -4.98 -24.57
CA GLN A 226 -9.19 -4.82 -25.35
C GLN A 226 -8.56 -3.44 -25.16
N GLU A 227 -9.37 -2.39 -25.14
CA GLU A 227 -8.88 -1.01 -24.99
C GLU A 227 -8.33 -0.77 -23.58
N ALA A 228 -8.98 -1.31 -22.54
CA ALA A 228 -8.45 -1.31 -21.18
C ALA A 228 -7.11 -2.08 -21.08
N ALA A 229 -7.02 -3.26 -21.73
CA ALA A 229 -5.77 -4.03 -21.76
C ALA A 229 -4.63 -3.26 -22.45
N LYS A 230 -4.92 -2.65 -23.61
CA LYS A 230 -3.95 -1.84 -24.37
C LYS A 230 -3.44 -0.67 -23.53
N ARG A 231 -4.31 0.01 -22.81
CA ARG A 231 -3.94 1.13 -21.92
C ARG A 231 -3.03 0.66 -20.78
N LEU A 232 -3.35 -0.46 -20.13
CA LEU A 232 -2.47 -1.03 -19.09
C LEU A 232 -1.08 -1.40 -19.63
N VAL A 233 -1.01 -1.96 -20.84
CA VAL A 233 0.26 -2.29 -21.51
C VAL A 233 1.05 -1.02 -21.85
N LEU A 234 0.41 -0.01 -22.44
CA LEU A 234 1.05 1.26 -22.79
C LEU A 234 1.61 1.96 -21.55
N LYS A 235 0.84 2.00 -20.47
CA LYS A 235 1.28 2.59 -19.20
C LYS A 235 2.47 1.84 -18.62
N ARG A 236 2.42 0.50 -18.62
CA ARG A 236 3.57 -0.32 -18.20
C ARG A 236 4.82 -0.01 -19.02
N LEU A 237 4.70 0.16 -20.34
CA LEU A 237 5.83 0.51 -21.21
C LEU A 237 6.37 1.92 -20.92
N GLN A 238 5.51 2.90 -20.65
CA GLN A 238 5.92 4.24 -20.23
C GLN A 238 6.68 4.21 -18.91
N LEU A 239 6.18 3.43 -17.95
CA LEU A 239 6.85 3.25 -16.67
C LEU A 239 8.20 2.57 -16.82
N HIS A 240 8.31 1.50 -17.62
CA HIS A 240 9.60 0.88 -17.92
C HIS A 240 10.61 1.87 -18.50
N ARG A 241 10.20 2.79 -19.40
CA ARG A 241 11.09 3.83 -19.93
C ARG A 241 11.47 4.89 -18.88
N LYS A 242 10.56 5.24 -17.96
CA LYS A 242 10.86 6.13 -16.83
C LYS A 242 11.87 5.45 -15.87
N THR A 243 11.74 4.14 -15.65
CA THR A 243 12.60 3.36 -14.73
C THR A 243 13.93 2.91 -15.34
N GLU A 244 14.07 2.78 -16.67
CA GLU A 244 15.38 2.47 -17.30
C GLU A 244 16.45 3.56 -17.05
N ASN A 245 16.04 4.79 -16.73
CA ASN A 245 16.95 5.86 -16.27
C ASN A 245 17.27 5.81 -14.76
N ALA A 246 16.62 4.93 -13.99
CA ALA A 246 16.82 4.75 -12.55
C ALA A 246 17.06 3.25 -12.26
N GLU A 247 18.34 2.86 -12.31
CA GLU A 247 18.94 1.55 -11.97
C GLU A 247 17.99 0.36 -11.67
N LEU A 248 18.05 -0.63 -12.56
CA LEU A 248 17.82 -2.08 -12.41
C LEU A 248 16.57 -2.60 -11.65
N ASN A 249 15.64 -3.13 -12.46
CA ASN A 249 14.91 -4.40 -12.23
C ASN A 249 14.03 -4.55 -10.98
N THR A 250 13.04 -3.69 -10.81
CA THR A 250 11.81 -4.07 -10.12
C THR A 250 10.76 -4.50 -11.14
N ARG A 251 10.31 -5.76 -11.08
CA ARG A 251 9.15 -6.24 -11.85
C ARG A 251 7.97 -5.30 -11.55
N LEU A 252 7.54 -4.49 -12.53
CA LEU A 252 6.36 -3.63 -12.37
C LEU A 252 5.16 -4.52 -12.04
N HIS A 253 4.58 -4.35 -10.85
CA HIS A 253 3.39 -5.05 -10.40
C HIS A 253 2.15 -4.19 -10.64
N LEU A 254 0.97 -4.80 -10.72
CA LEU A 254 -0.28 -4.13 -11.10
C LEU A 254 -0.57 -2.92 -10.21
N GLY A 255 -0.25 -3.02 -8.91
CA GLY A 255 -0.37 -1.90 -7.99
C GLY A 255 0.43 -0.67 -8.41
N VAL A 256 1.63 -0.83 -8.99
CA VAL A 256 2.46 0.28 -9.48
C VAL A 256 1.87 0.88 -10.75
N VAL A 257 1.42 0.03 -11.69
CA VAL A 257 0.82 0.50 -12.95
C VAL A 257 -0.49 1.23 -12.70
N LEU A 258 -1.36 0.68 -11.84
CA LEU A 258 -2.61 1.34 -11.45
C LEU A 258 -2.32 2.62 -10.65
N LYS A 259 -1.35 2.63 -9.73
CA LYS A 259 -0.92 3.84 -9.00
C LYS A 259 -0.53 4.99 -9.92
N GLU A 260 0.10 4.70 -11.05
CA GLU A 260 0.46 5.72 -12.04
C GLU A 260 -0.70 6.11 -12.97
N PHE A 261 -1.71 5.26 -13.13
CA PHE A 261 -3.01 5.70 -13.68
C PHE A 261 -3.69 6.70 -12.75
N PHE A 262 -3.49 6.56 -11.43
CA PHE A 262 -3.98 7.48 -10.42
C PHE A 262 -3.14 8.77 -10.28
N SER A 263 -1.93 8.85 -10.87
CA SER A 263 -0.98 9.96 -10.61
C SER A 263 -0.38 10.67 -11.82
N ASP A 264 -0.56 10.22 -13.07
CA ASP A 264 -0.25 11.07 -14.24
C ASP A 264 -1.44 12.03 -14.49
N ALA A 265 -1.40 13.15 -13.76
CA ALA A 265 -1.91 14.47 -14.11
C ALA A 265 -0.74 15.46 -13.93
#